data_AF-A0A482V3R8-F1
#
_entry.id   AF-A0A482V3R8-F1
#
_cell.length_a   1.000
_cell.length_b   1.000
_cell.length_c   1.000
_cell.angle_alpha   90.00
_cell.angle_beta   90.00
_cell.angle_gamma   90.00
#
_symmetry.space_group_name_H-M   'P 1'
#
loop_
_entity.id
_entity.type
_entity.pdbx_description
1 polymer ?
#
loop_
_entity_poly.entity_id
_entity_poly.type
_entity_poly.pdbx_seq_one_letter_code
_entity_poly.pdbx_strand_id
1 'polypeptide(L)'
;MCALLSTPRGLAWIGEVQKANDVHPLVECSNRGICNRDTGMCECLENFDGIACERTVCLNDCNMAGICYTARQLAGDAGRVYETPWDADKHVGCVCDVGYRGPDCSLKECPSGPDILKGFGNEAGRDCSGRGLCDYTTGICDCFAGYHGKRCQFQAKYT
;
A
#
# COMPACT_ATOMS: atom_id res chain seq x y z
N MET A 1 17.46 -21.94 6.09
CA MET A 1 18.13 -23.17 5.60
C MET A 1 17.17 -24.36 5.76
N CYS A 2 16.43 -24.76 4.73
CA CYS A 2 15.52 -25.89 4.69
C CYS A 2 16.20 -27.27 4.75
N ALA A 3 16.88 -27.53 5.86
CA ALA A 3 17.15 -28.86 6.38
C ALA A 3 16.20 -29.09 7.57
N LEU A 4 15.93 -30.34 7.96
CA LEU A 4 15.01 -30.77 9.03
C LEU A 4 15.08 -29.99 10.37
N LEU A 5 16.12 -29.17 10.59
CA LEU A 5 16.35 -28.38 11.80
C LEU A 5 16.31 -26.83 11.61
N SER A 6 16.24 -26.27 10.39
CA SER A 6 16.37 -24.80 10.18
C SER A 6 15.53 -24.20 9.02
N THR A 7 14.47 -24.90 8.60
CA THR A 7 13.52 -24.47 7.57
C THR A 7 12.94 -23.08 7.90
N PRO A 8 12.95 -22.10 6.96
CA PRO A 8 12.17 -20.88 7.15
C PRO A 8 10.68 -21.25 7.28
N ARG A 9 10.09 -20.86 8.39
CA ARG A 9 8.68 -21.14 8.72
C ARG A 9 7.99 -19.85 9.11
N GLY A 10 6.74 -19.74 8.71
CA GLY A 10 5.85 -18.65 9.09
C GLY A 10 4.43 -19.18 9.27
N LEU A 11 3.54 -18.35 9.80
CA LEU A 11 2.11 -18.69 9.84
C LEU A 11 1.62 -18.96 8.41
N ALA A 12 0.79 -19.99 8.23
CA ALA A 12 0.25 -20.33 6.93
C ALA A 12 -0.65 -19.22 6.39
N TRP A 13 -0.59 -18.95 5.09
CA TRP A 13 -1.61 -18.15 4.42
C TRP A 13 -2.97 -18.84 4.46
N ILE A 14 -2.96 -20.12 4.11
CA ILE A 14 -4.07 -21.06 4.27
C ILE A 14 -3.47 -22.40 4.64
N GLY A 15 -3.91 -22.98 5.74
CA GLY A 15 -3.55 -24.32 6.20
C GLY A 15 -4.76 -25.24 6.30
N GLU A 16 -4.55 -26.41 6.88
CA GLU A 16 -5.65 -27.23 7.39
C GLU A 16 -6.17 -26.64 8.69
N VAL A 17 -7.46 -26.85 8.97
CA VAL A 17 -8.07 -26.43 10.22
C VAL A 17 -7.47 -27.25 11.37
N GLN A 18 -6.81 -26.57 12.28
CA GLN A 18 -6.31 -27.13 13.53
C GLN A 18 -7.29 -26.80 14.68
N LYS A 19 -6.84 -26.96 15.92
CA LYS A 19 -7.62 -26.64 17.13
C LYS A 19 -8.29 -25.26 17.03
N ALA A 20 -9.35 -25.03 17.77
CA ALA A 20 -10.02 -23.72 17.88
C ALA A 20 -10.34 -23.02 16.53
N ASN A 21 -10.48 -23.79 15.45
CA ASN A 21 -10.66 -23.29 14.08
C ASN A 21 -9.49 -22.43 13.55
N ASP A 22 -8.26 -22.67 14.03
CA ASP A 22 -7.07 -22.00 13.52
C ASP A 22 -6.65 -22.60 12.17
N VAL A 23 -6.53 -21.76 11.15
CA VAL A 23 -6.12 -22.13 9.78
C VAL A 23 -4.75 -21.51 9.42
N HIS A 24 -4.05 -20.94 10.40
CA HIS A 24 -2.76 -20.27 10.23
C HIS A 24 -1.62 -20.92 11.04
N PRO A 25 -1.47 -22.27 11.05
CA PRO A 25 -0.40 -22.91 11.80
C PRO A 25 0.99 -22.53 11.25
N LEU A 26 2.02 -22.70 12.08
CA LEU A 26 3.42 -22.49 11.68
C LEU A 26 3.89 -23.59 10.71
N VAL A 27 4.11 -23.25 9.45
CA VAL A 27 4.43 -24.19 8.36
C VAL A 27 5.65 -23.74 7.56
N GLU A 28 6.25 -24.68 6.82
CA GLU A 28 7.35 -24.41 5.90
C GLU A 28 6.89 -23.46 4.78
N CYS A 29 7.69 -22.42 4.54
CA CYS A 29 7.42 -21.41 3.50
C CYS A 29 5.98 -20.85 3.52
N SER A 30 5.35 -20.77 4.70
CA SER A 30 3.99 -20.24 4.90
C SER A 30 2.90 -20.83 3.96
N ASN A 31 3.11 -22.04 3.42
CA ASN A 31 2.30 -22.63 2.34
C ASN A 31 2.21 -21.75 1.08
N ARG A 32 3.22 -20.90 0.86
CA ARG A 32 3.28 -19.95 -0.24
C ARG A 32 4.66 -19.84 -0.90
N GLY A 33 5.40 -20.93 -0.78
CA GLY A 33 6.60 -21.18 -1.54
C GLY A 33 6.93 -22.65 -1.51
N ILE A 34 7.89 -23.04 -2.34
CA ILE A 34 8.48 -24.36 -2.34
C ILE A 34 9.84 -24.25 -1.68
N CYS A 35 10.12 -25.10 -0.70
CA CYS A 35 11.46 -25.16 -0.13
C CYS A 35 12.44 -25.76 -1.15
N ASN A 36 13.47 -24.99 -1.50
CA ASN A 36 14.65 -25.51 -2.18
C ASN A 36 15.56 -26.18 -1.14
N ARG A 37 15.74 -27.50 -1.26
CA ARG A 37 16.48 -28.29 -0.28
C ARG A 37 18.00 -28.15 -0.39
N ASP A 38 18.51 -27.74 -1.55
CA ASP A 38 19.94 -27.56 -1.79
C ASP A 38 20.43 -26.26 -1.15
N THR A 39 19.67 -25.17 -1.34
CA THR A 39 19.99 -23.85 -0.78
C THR A 39 19.44 -23.66 0.63
N GLY A 40 18.37 -24.38 0.94
CA GLY A 40 17.63 -24.20 2.15
C GLY A 40 16.81 -22.90 2.23
N MET A 41 16.46 -22.31 1.08
CA MET A 41 15.65 -21.11 1.01
C MET A 41 14.26 -21.43 0.43
N CYS A 42 13.26 -20.62 0.78
CA CYS A 42 11.93 -20.72 0.19
C CYS A 42 11.93 -20.01 -1.17
N GLU A 43 11.51 -20.73 -2.21
CA GLU A 43 11.18 -20.16 -3.51
C GLU A 43 9.70 -19.75 -3.48
N CYS A 44 9.44 -18.46 -3.29
CA CYS A 44 8.08 -17.96 -3.11
C CYS A 44 7.26 -18.02 -4.39
N LEU A 45 5.96 -18.25 -4.21
CA LEU A 45 4.98 -18.12 -5.29
C LEU A 45 4.84 -16.65 -5.68
N GLU A 46 4.27 -16.40 -6.87
CA GLU A 46 4.05 -15.06 -7.39
C GLU A 46 3.31 -14.17 -6.38
N ASN A 47 3.81 -12.94 -6.21
CA ASN A 47 3.31 -11.92 -5.29
C ASN A 47 3.53 -12.21 -3.80
N PHE A 48 4.37 -13.18 -3.44
CA PHE A 48 4.80 -13.44 -2.06
C PHE A 48 6.30 -13.21 -1.90
N ASP A 49 6.67 -12.74 -0.71
CA ASP A 49 8.05 -12.41 -0.33
C ASP A 49 8.26 -12.71 1.17
N GLY A 50 9.51 -12.57 1.62
CA GLY A 50 9.95 -12.91 2.96
C GLY A 50 10.72 -14.22 2.97
N ILE A 51 11.46 -14.45 4.05
CA ILE A 51 12.33 -15.64 4.17
C ILE A 51 11.53 -16.95 4.13
N ALA A 52 10.27 -16.90 4.52
CA ALA A 52 9.31 -17.98 4.53
C ALA A 52 8.08 -17.67 3.66
N CYS A 53 8.16 -16.72 2.72
CA CYS A 53 7.00 -16.32 1.89
C CYS A 53 5.79 -15.87 2.73
N GLU A 54 6.08 -15.30 3.89
CA GLU A 54 5.11 -15.01 4.94
C GLU A 54 4.29 -13.75 4.69
N ARG A 55 4.73 -12.89 3.77
CA ARG A 55 4.09 -11.62 3.40
C ARG A 55 3.91 -11.48 1.89
N THR A 56 3.00 -10.59 1.46
CA THR A 56 2.89 -10.22 0.04
C THR A 56 4.04 -9.30 -0.36
N VAL A 57 4.30 -9.20 -1.66
CA VAL A 57 5.18 -8.15 -2.21
C VAL A 57 4.49 -6.79 -2.10
N CYS A 58 5.28 -5.73 -1.90
CA CYS A 58 4.80 -4.39 -2.23
C CYS A 58 4.84 -4.21 -3.75
N LEU A 59 3.75 -3.69 -4.31
CA LEU A 59 3.63 -3.51 -5.74
C LEU A 59 4.73 -2.57 -6.25
N ASN A 60 5.48 -3.02 -7.26
CA ASN A 60 6.57 -2.28 -7.90
C ASN A 60 7.60 -1.67 -6.92
N ASP A 61 7.80 -2.29 -5.75
CA ASP A 61 8.66 -1.76 -4.68
C ASP A 61 8.36 -0.29 -4.35
N CYS A 62 7.07 0.05 -4.31
CA CYS A 62 6.57 1.41 -4.10
C CYS A 62 7.18 2.44 -5.07
N ASN A 63 7.57 2.01 -6.27
CA ASN A 63 8.26 2.78 -7.31
C ASN A 63 9.45 3.61 -6.78
N MET A 64 10.10 3.17 -5.71
CA MET A 64 11.15 3.92 -5.00
C MET A 64 10.71 5.33 -4.55
N ALA A 65 9.39 5.58 -4.46
CA ALA A 65 8.75 6.83 -4.08
C ALA A 65 7.86 6.64 -2.85
N GLY A 66 8.23 5.68 -2.00
CA GLY A 66 7.51 5.34 -0.80
C GLY A 66 8.19 4.20 -0.06
N ILE A 67 7.57 3.81 1.05
CA ILE A 67 8.06 2.76 1.93
C ILE A 67 6.99 1.68 2.07
N CYS A 68 7.42 0.42 1.98
CA CYS A 68 6.57 -0.75 2.14
C CYS A 68 6.25 -1.00 3.61
N TYR A 69 4.96 -0.92 3.98
CA TYR A 69 4.46 -1.04 5.35
C TYR A 69 3.54 -2.24 5.49
N THR A 70 3.53 -2.89 6.65
CA THR A 70 2.54 -3.92 7.00
C THR A 70 1.20 -3.30 7.38
N ALA A 71 0.13 -4.09 7.35
CA ALA A 71 -1.19 -3.66 7.82
C ALA A 71 -1.17 -3.16 9.28
N ARG A 72 -0.34 -3.77 10.14
CA ARG A 72 -0.08 -3.29 11.51
C ARG A 72 0.48 -1.87 11.52
N GLN A 73 1.51 -1.61 10.72
CA GLN A 73 2.16 -0.30 10.66
C GLN A 73 1.20 0.76 10.11
N LEU A 74 0.49 0.44 9.03
CA LEU A 74 -0.54 1.33 8.44
C LEU A 74 -1.64 1.67 9.45
N ALA A 75 -2.10 0.69 10.23
CA ALA A 75 -3.08 0.93 11.28
C ALA A 75 -2.51 1.85 12.36
N GLY A 76 -1.27 1.62 12.80
CA GLY A 76 -0.58 2.45 13.79
C GLY A 76 -0.49 3.93 13.37
N ASP A 77 -0.09 4.19 12.12
CA ASP A 77 -0.01 5.54 11.56
C ASP A 77 -1.38 6.23 11.48
N ALA A 78 -2.45 5.46 11.28
CA ALA A 78 -3.83 5.95 11.29
C ALA A 78 -4.43 6.09 12.71
N GLY A 79 -3.65 5.85 13.77
CA GLY A 79 -4.13 5.85 15.16
C GLY A 79 -5.13 4.72 15.45
N ARG A 80 -5.00 3.59 14.74
CA ARG A 80 -5.82 2.38 14.87
C ARG A 80 -4.97 1.21 15.37
N VAL A 81 -5.63 0.16 15.84
CA VAL A 81 -4.97 -1.05 16.35
C VAL A 81 -5.32 -2.21 15.43
N TYR A 82 -4.28 -2.85 14.88
CA TYR A 82 -4.40 -4.05 14.04
C TYR A 82 -3.24 -5.00 14.33
N GLU A 83 -3.17 -5.47 15.58
CA GLU A 83 -1.99 -6.19 16.09
C GLU A 83 -2.17 -7.70 16.23
N THR A 84 -3.36 -8.13 16.64
CA THR A 84 -3.71 -9.53 16.91
C THR A 84 -4.24 -10.32 15.71
N PRO A 85 -4.80 -9.71 14.64
CA PRO A 85 -5.14 -10.45 13.43
C PRO A 85 -3.92 -11.17 12.84
N TRP A 86 -4.14 -12.38 12.32
CA TRP A 86 -3.09 -13.27 11.80
C TRP A 86 -2.35 -12.69 10.59
N ASP A 87 -2.98 -11.74 9.89
CA ASP A 87 -2.49 -11.11 8.67
C ASP A 87 -1.92 -9.70 8.90
N ALA A 88 -1.83 -9.26 10.16
CA ALA A 88 -1.32 -7.95 10.55
C ALA A 88 0.07 -7.64 9.97
N ASP A 89 0.93 -8.64 9.87
CA ASP A 89 2.29 -8.52 9.32
C ASP A 89 2.46 -9.24 7.98
N LYS A 90 1.34 -9.68 7.36
CA LYS A 90 1.36 -10.45 6.12
C LYS A 90 0.98 -9.62 4.90
N HIS A 91 -0.09 -8.85 5.02
CA HIS A 91 -0.46 -7.91 3.96
C HIS A 91 0.37 -6.65 4.10
N VAL A 92 0.91 -6.18 2.98
CA VAL A 92 1.70 -4.96 2.89
C VAL A 92 1.10 -3.98 1.89
N GLY A 93 1.38 -2.69 2.10
CA GLY A 93 1.01 -1.61 1.21
C GLY A 93 2.02 -0.48 1.27
N CYS A 94 1.99 0.41 0.28
CA CYS A 94 2.94 1.52 0.20
C CYS A 94 2.44 2.75 0.95
N VAL A 95 3.30 3.35 1.77
CA VAL A 95 3.17 4.72 2.24
C VAL A 95 4.03 5.60 1.35
N CYS A 96 3.39 6.49 0.59
CA CYS A 96 4.09 7.28 -0.43
C CYS A 96 4.80 8.49 0.15
N ASP A 97 5.90 8.86 -0.50
CA ASP A 97 6.60 10.11 -0.24
C ASP A 97 5.72 11.31 -0.60
N VAL A 98 6.02 12.46 0.02
CA VAL A 98 5.31 13.71 -0.25
C VAL A 98 5.34 14.03 -1.75
N GLY A 99 4.15 14.19 -2.34
CA GLY A 99 3.99 14.47 -3.77
C GLY A 99 3.69 13.24 -4.63
N TYR A 100 3.62 12.05 -4.03
CA TYR A 100 3.25 10.80 -4.70
C TYR A 100 2.02 10.17 -4.05
N ARG A 101 1.31 9.35 -4.82
CA ARG A 101 0.11 8.62 -4.40
C ARG A 101 -0.10 7.36 -5.23
N GLY A 102 -1.20 6.67 -4.92
CA GLY A 102 -1.61 5.45 -5.59
C GLY A 102 -1.13 4.22 -4.81
N PRO A 103 -1.51 3.03 -5.26
CA PRO A 103 -1.22 1.79 -4.55
C PRO A 103 0.28 1.45 -4.47
N ASP A 104 1.06 1.97 -5.41
CA ASP A 104 2.51 1.75 -5.54
C ASP A 104 3.31 3.05 -5.64
N CYS A 105 2.70 4.20 -5.33
CA CYS A 105 3.36 5.51 -5.38
C CYS A 105 3.84 5.95 -6.78
N SER A 106 3.34 5.35 -7.85
CA SER A 106 3.65 5.74 -9.23
C SER A 106 3.00 7.06 -9.67
N LEU A 107 1.91 7.47 -9.02
CA LEU A 107 1.11 8.63 -9.41
C LEU A 107 1.57 9.88 -8.67
N LYS A 108 1.53 11.04 -9.33
CA LYS A 108 1.82 12.34 -8.71
C LYS A 108 0.60 12.91 -8.01
N GLU A 109 0.79 13.42 -6.80
CA GLU A 109 -0.24 14.21 -6.13
C GLU A 109 -0.41 15.56 -6.82
N CYS A 110 -1.66 15.91 -7.13
CA CYS A 110 -1.96 17.25 -7.61
C CYS A 110 -2.09 18.22 -6.44
N PRO A 111 -1.68 19.48 -6.64
CA PRO A 111 -1.88 20.51 -5.63
C PRO A 111 -3.38 20.68 -5.39
N SER A 112 -3.76 20.73 -4.12
CA SER A 112 -5.15 20.93 -3.72
C SER A 112 -5.23 21.70 -2.40
N GLY A 113 -6.44 21.93 -1.94
CA GLY A 113 -6.78 22.58 -0.68
C GLY A 113 -8.04 23.42 -0.82
N PRO A 114 -8.35 24.26 0.18
CA PRO A 114 -9.60 25.02 0.19
C PRO A 114 -9.76 25.93 -1.03
N ASP A 115 -11.00 25.97 -1.56
CA ASP A 115 -11.41 26.91 -2.61
C ASP A 115 -12.14 28.14 -2.05
N ILE A 116 -12.46 29.11 -2.92
CA ILE A 116 -13.22 30.32 -2.57
C ILE A 116 -14.64 30.04 -2.02
N LEU A 117 -15.17 28.85 -2.23
CA LEU A 117 -16.46 28.39 -1.69
C LEU A 117 -16.29 27.60 -0.39
N LYS A 118 -15.09 27.62 0.21
CA LYS A 118 -14.73 26.89 1.43
C LYS A 118 -14.86 25.37 1.30
N GLY A 119 -14.87 24.83 0.09
CA GLY A 119 -14.82 23.39 -0.11
C GLY A 119 -13.41 22.86 0.19
N PHE A 120 -13.31 21.69 0.80
CA PHE A 120 -12.04 21.00 1.13
C PHE A 120 -11.24 20.60 -0.14
N GLY A 121 -9.95 20.32 0.01
CA GLY A 121 -9.06 19.86 -1.05
C GLY A 121 -8.88 18.33 -1.08
N ASN A 122 -7.63 17.89 -1.23
CA ASN A 122 -7.32 16.46 -1.40
C ASN A 122 -7.62 15.64 -0.12
N GLU A 123 -7.75 16.30 1.02
CA GLU A 123 -8.11 15.72 2.31
C GLU A 123 -9.54 15.15 2.28
N ALA A 124 -10.37 15.66 1.36
CA ALA A 124 -11.69 15.13 1.04
C ALA A 124 -11.73 14.41 -0.31
N GLY A 125 -10.57 14.01 -0.86
CA GLY A 125 -10.45 13.38 -2.17
C GLY A 125 -10.74 14.31 -3.36
N ARG A 126 -10.68 15.63 -3.15
CA ARG A 126 -10.92 16.62 -4.22
C ARG A 126 -9.60 17.11 -4.78
N ASP A 127 -9.12 16.50 -5.85
CA ASP A 127 -7.92 16.98 -6.55
C ASP A 127 -8.18 18.34 -7.21
N CYS A 128 -7.14 19.17 -7.32
CA CYS A 128 -7.23 20.48 -7.96
C CYS A 128 -8.34 21.36 -7.33
N SER A 129 -8.39 21.36 -5.99
CA SER A 129 -9.45 22.01 -5.19
C SER A 129 -10.88 21.60 -5.60
N GLY A 130 -11.03 20.44 -6.25
CA GLY A 130 -12.24 19.91 -6.84
C GLY A 130 -12.82 20.75 -7.98
N ARG A 131 -11.97 21.50 -8.68
CA ARG A 131 -12.32 22.40 -9.80
C ARG A 131 -11.47 22.16 -11.05
N GLY A 132 -10.84 21.00 -11.13
CA GLY A 132 -10.07 20.58 -12.28
C GLY A 132 -9.81 19.08 -12.26
N LEU A 133 -9.22 18.59 -13.35
CA LEU A 133 -8.72 17.23 -13.47
C LEU A 133 -7.23 17.20 -13.14
N CYS A 134 -6.82 16.19 -12.38
CA CYS A 134 -5.41 15.95 -12.13
C CYS A 134 -4.81 15.10 -13.25
N ASP A 135 -3.74 15.60 -13.88
CA ASP A 135 -2.85 14.73 -14.63
C ASP A 135 -1.88 14.06 -13.64
N TYR A 136 -2.14 12.81 -13.30
CA TYR A 136 -1.32 12.04 -12.36
C TYR A 136 0.09 11.70 -12.85
N THR A 137 0.39 11.95 -14.13
CA THR A 137 1.76 11.78 -14.66
C THR A 137 2.62 12.99 -14.32
N THR A 138 2.04 14.19 -14.41
CA THR A 138 2.77 15.46 -14.24
C THR A 138 2.50 16.14 -12.89
N GLY A 139 1.41 15.79 -12.21
CA GLY A 139 0.92 16.46 -11.00
C GLY A 139 0.34 17.86 -11.29
N ILE A 140 -0.05 18.13 -12.54
CA ILE A 140 -0.60 19.43 -12.98
C ILE A 140 -2.12 19.34 -13.09
N CYS A 141 -2.77 20.41 -12.66
CA CYS A 141 -4.22 20.56 -12.73
C CYS A 141 -4.65 21.20 -14.06
N ASP A 142 -5.59 20.53 -14.75
CA ASP A 142 -6.36 21.13 -15.83
C ASP A 142 -7.68 21.69 -15.28
N CYS A 143 -7.78 23.02 -15.22
CA CYS A 143 -8.89 23.68 -14.54
C CYS A 143 -10.16 23.73 -15.38
N PHE A 144 -11.30 23.47 -14.74
CA PHE A 144 -12.60 23.63 -15.37
C PHE A 144 -12.87 25.09 -15.74
N ALA A 145 -13.75 25.29 -16.72
CA ALA A 145 -14.12 26.61 -17.20
C ALA A 145 -14.53 27.56 -16.06
N GLY A 146 -13.95 28.76 -16.06
CA GLY A 146 -14.18 29.76 -15.00
C GLY A 146 -13.31 29.57 -13.75
N TYR A 147 -12.41 28.58 -13.72
CA TYR A 147 -11.45 28.40 -12.62
C TYR A 147 -10.00 28.50 -13.11
N HIS A 148 -9.11 28.99 -12.25
CA HIS A 148 -7.69 29.15 -12.57
C HIS A 148 -6.81 29.12 -11.33
N GLY A 149 -5.49 29.16 -11.56
CA GLY A 149 -4.45 29.02 -10.53
C GLY A 149 -3.89 27.60 -10.50
N LYS A 150 -2.76 27.41 -9.79
CA LYS A 150 -2.00 26.14 -9.75
C LYS A 150 -2.85 24.94 -9.31
N ARG A 151 -3.87 25.17 -8.49
CA ARG A 151 -4.82 24.14 -8.01
C ARG A 151 -6.27 24.51 -8.31
N CYS A 152 -6.52 25.36 -9.31
CA CYS A 152 -7.88 25.78 -9.70
C CYS A 152 -8.69 26.45 -8.57
N GLN A 153 -8.01 27.10 -7.63
CA GLN A 153 -8.63 27.67 -6.43
C GLN A 153 -9.36 29.00 -6.68
N PHE A 154 -9.07 29.69 -7.78
CA PHE A 154 -9.64 31.01 -8.06
C PHE A 154 -10.75 30.92 -9.09
N GLN A 155 -11.80 31.71 -8.90
CA GLN A 155 -12.88 31.85 -9.87
C GLN A 155 -12.64 33.10 -10.74
N ALA A 156 -12.67 32.94 -12.06
CA ALA A 156 -12.70 34.07 -12.98
C ALA A 156 -14.04 34.79 -12.80
N LYS A 157 -14.00 36.10 -12.54
CA LYS A 157 -15.22 36.91 -12.60
C LYS A 157 -15.57 37.09 -14.07
N TYR A 158 -16.77 36.67 -14.46
CA TYR A 158 -17.37 37.14 -15.70
C TYR A 158 -17.64 38.64 -15.52
N THR A 159 -16.87 39.47 -16.21
CA THR A 159 -17.20 40.89 -16.43
C THR A 159 -18.13 41.03 -17.62
#